data_AF-A0A522TJB6-F1
#
_entry.id   AF-A0A522TJB6-F1
#
_cell.length_a   1.000
_cell.length_b   1.000
_cell.length_c   1.000
_cell.angle_alpha   90.00
_cell.angle_beta   90.00
_cell.angle_gamma   90.00
#
_symmetry.space_group_name_H-M   'P 1'
#
loop_
_entity.id
_entity.type
_entity.pdbx_description
1 polymer ?
#
loop_
_entity_poly.entity_id
_entity_poly.type
_entity_poly.pdbx_seq_one_letter_code
_entity_poly.pdbx_strand_id
1 'polypeptide(L)'
;MPVHPGGGAVRRGPGHGWRAQPPSRLSTGQGRIAAAGNCPDREGCVMPTDNRSTSADSQRTRIMQALVTGPKTSYDLRRIGCYQCPTRVLELRRMGHDIRTQRVSIWDANGYRHCGVALYSLEVA
;
A
#
# COMPACT_ATOMS: atom_id res chain seq x y z
N MET A 1 38.80 2.04 58.54
CA MET A 1 39.86 1.01 58.55
C MET A 1 39.18 -0.26 59.04
N PRO A 2 39.16 -1.42 58.35
CA PRO A 2 40.11 -1.98 57.36
C PRO A 2 39.46 -2.29 55.98
N VAL A 3 40.08 -2.00 54.84
CA VAL A 3 41.12 -2.72 54.05
C VAL A 3 40.71 -4.05 53.37
N HIS A 4 40.49 -3.95 52.05
CA HIS A 4 41.01 -4.81 50.95
C HIS A 4 40.71 -6.34 50.93
N PRO A 5 41.11 -7.09 49.89
CA PRO A 5 40.73 -7.00 48.48
C PRO A 5 40.41 -8.39 47.88
N GLY A 6 40.00 -8.46 46.60
CA GLY A 6 40.03 -9.71 45.82
C GLY A 6 39.00 -9.62 44.69
N GLY A 7 39.37 -9.52 43.42
CA GLY A 7 40.41 -10.29 42.73
C GLY A 7 39.69 -11.20 41.77
N GLY A 8 39.68 -10.88 40.47
CA GLY A 8 38.98 -11.69 39.47
C GLY A 8 38.85 -11.02 38.12
N ALA A 9 39.98 -10.62 37.53
CA ALA A 9 40.03 -10.29 36.11
C ALA A 9 39.78 -11.56 35.29
N VAL A 10 38.56 -11.74 34.77
CA VAL A 10 38.28 -12.74 33.74
C VAL A 10 38.49 -12.08 32.37
N ARG A 11 39.67 -12.31 31.80
CA ARG A 11 39.91 -12.15 30.36
C ARG A 11 39.24 -13.30 29.61
N ARG A 12 38.23 -12.99 28.78
CA ARG A 12 37.79 -13.77 27.62
C ARG A 12 37.32 -12.74 26.59
N GLY A 13 38.18 -12.29 25.68
CA GLY A 13 38.36 -12.91 24.35
C GLY A 13 37.58 -12.07 23.31
N PRO A 14 38.18 -11.62 22.20
CA PRO A 14 37.48 -10.82 21.20
C PRO A 14 36.50 -11.71 20.44
N GLY A 15 35.21 -11.55 20.72
CA GLY A 15 34.13 -12.21 20.00
C GLY A 15 34.12 -11.76 18.54
N HIS A 16 34.42 -12.71 17.67
CA HIS A 16 34.49 -12.60 16.22
C HIS A 16 33.24 -11.97 15.61
N GLY A 17 33.47 -11.19 14.55
CA GLY A 17 32.49 -10.37 13.85
C GLY A 17 31.20 -11.09 13.46
N TRP A 18 30.11 -10.33 13.54
CA TRP A 18 28.86 -10.63 12.88
C TRP A 18 29.12 -10.70 11.37
N ARG A 19 29.32 -11.92 10.86
CA ARG A 19 29.23 -12.14 9.42
C ARG A 19 27.74 -12.09 9.07
N ALA A 20 27.26 -10.91 8.68
CA ALA A 20 25.98 -10.80 7.99
C ALA A 20 26.06 -11.68 6.74
N GLN A 21 25.28 -12.75 6.70
CA GLN A 21 25.09 -13.52 5.48
C GLN A 21 24.31 -12.62 4.50
N PRO A 22 24.80 -12.39 3.28
CA PRO A 22 24.01 -11.71 2.26
C PRO A 22 22.79 -12.59 1.92
N PRO A 23 21.58 -12.03 1.77
CA PRO A 23 20.50 -12.80 1.17
C PRO A 23 20.92 -13.20 -0.25
N SER A 24 20.83 -14.49 -0.52
CA SER A 24 21.08 -15.11 -1.81
C SER A 24 20.31 -14.37 -2.91
N ARG A 25 21.06 -13.78 -3.84
CA ARG A 25 20.56 -13.20 -5.08
C ARG A 25 19.93 -14.29 -5.95
N LEU A 26 18.66 -14.05 -6.28
CA LEU A 26 18.06 -14.17 -7.61
C LEU A 26 18.12 -15.55 -8.28
N SER A 27 17.00 -16.27 -8.18
CA SER A 27 16.45 -16.99 -9.33
C SER A 27 14.95 -16.76 -9.37
N THR A 28 14.53 -15.77 -10.14
CA THR A 28 13.14 -15.68 -10.59
C THR A 28 13.19 -15.50 -12.08
N GLY A 29 12.71 -16.53 -12.75
CA GLY A 29 12.70 -16.66 -14.20
C GLY A 29 12.07 -15.43 -14.85
N GLN A 30 12.76 -14.98 -15.88
CA GLN A 30 12.25 -14.08 -16.89
C GLN A 30 11.10 -14.80 -17.62
N GLY A 31 9.88 -14.42 -17.31
CA GLY A 31 8.71 -14.63 -18.15
C GLY A 31 8.23 -13.29 -18.67
N ARG A 32 8.99 -12.70 -19.60
CA ARG A 32 8.50 -11.62 -20.47
C ARG A 32 7.35 -12.19 -21.31
N ILE A 33 6.15 -11.63 -21.19
CA ILE A 33 5.19 -11.63 -22.28
C ILE A 33 4.81 -10.18 -22.59
N ALA A 34 5.59 -9.56 -23.47
CA ALA A 34 5.09 -8.51 -24.33
C ALA A 34 5.02 -9.11 -25.74
N ALA A 35 3.80 -9.44 -26.16
CA ALA A 35 3.44 -9.50 -27.57
C ALA A 35 1.96 -9.14 -27.65
N ALA A 36 1.70 -7.83 -27.78
CA ALA A 36 0.53 -7.37 -28.50
C ALA A 36 0.65 -7.94 -29.92
N GLY A 37 -0.04 -9.05 -30.17
CA GLY A 37 -0.08 -9.73 -31.45
C GLY A 37 -1.54 -9.92 -31.84
N ASN A 38 -2.07 -8.91 -32.54
CA ASN A 38 -3.30 -8.92 -33.33
C ASN A 38 -4.55 -9.58 -32.68
N CYS A 39 -5.31 -8.82 -31.89
CA CYS A 39 -6.70 -9.17 -31.63
C CYS A 39 -7.56 -8.60 -32.78
N PRO A 40 -8.16 -9.44 -33.65
CA PRO A 40 -9.05 -8.95 -34.67
C PRO A 40 -10.28 -8.33 -34.01
N ASP A 41 -10.69 -7.20 -34.57
CA ASP A 41 -11.97 -6.55 -34.33
C ASP A 41 -13.10 -7.60 -34.42
N ARG A 42 -13.73 -7.91 -33.29
CA ARG A 42 -15.01 -8.61 -33.26
C ARG A 42 -15.78 -8.30 -31.98
N GLU A 43 -16.68 -7.34 -32.15
CA GLU A 43 -17.90 -7.06 -31.41
C GLU A 43 -18.23 -8.07 -30.28
N GLY A 44 -18.22 -7.60 -29.02
CA GLY A 44 -19.20 -8.08 -28.05
C GLY A 44 -18.80 -9.13 -27.01
N CYS A 45 -17.53 -9.28 -26.62
CA CYS A 45 -17.19 -9.99 -25.39
C CYS A 45 -16.82 -8.99 -24.28
N VAL A 46 -17.83 -8.48 -23.56
CA VAL A 46 -17.60 -7.78 -22.28
C VAL A 46 -16.97 -8.79 -21.33
N MET A 47 -15.63 -8.78 -21.24
CA MET A 47 -14.92 -9.61 -20.28
C MET A 47 -15.42 -9.20 -18.88
N PRO A 48 -15.79 -10.17 -18.03
CA PRO A 48 -16.19 -9.85 -16.67
C PRO A 48 -15.01 -9.14 -16.01
N THR A 49 -15.19 -7.87 -15.69
CA THR A 49 -14.21 -7.12 -14.90
C THR A 49 -14.10 -7.86 -13.58
N ASP A 50 -13.05 -8.68 -13.43
CA ASP A 50 -12.84 -9.45 -12.21
C ASP A 50 -12.84 -8.44 -11.05
N ASN A 51 -13.93 -8.42 -10.30
CA ASN A 51 -14.17 -7.45 -9.23
C ASN A 51 -13.18 -7.65 -8.06
N ARG A 52 -12.31 -8.67 -8.15
CA ARG A 52 -11.23 -8.96 -7.20
C ARG A 52 -9.86 -8.55 -7.72
N SER A 53 -9.75 -8.09 -8.97
CA SER A 53 -8.50 -7.57 -9.52
C SER A 53 -7.96 -6.44 -8.64
N THR A 54 -6.72 -6.59 -8.20
CA THR A 54 -5.98 -5.60 -7.40
C THR A 54 -5.08 -4.74 -8.28
N SER A 55 -5.22 -4.84 -9.60
CA SER A 55 -4.49 -3.97 -10.55
C SER A 55 -4.70 -2.49 -10.21
N ALA A 56 -3.65 -1.70 -10.39
CA ALA A 56 -3.66 -0.26 -10.14
C ALA A 56 -4.83 0.45 -10.85
N ASP A 57 -5.10 0.05 -12.08
CA ASP A 57 -6.22 0.54 -12.88
C ASP A 57 -7.58 0.25 -12.25
N SER A 58 -7.85 -1.01 -11.93
CA SER A 58 -9.10 -1.43 -11.29
C SER A 58 -9.32 -0.71 -9.95
N GLN A 59 -8.26 -0.47 -9.17
CA GLN A 59 -8.36 0.29 -7.92
C GLN A 59 -8.68 1.78 -8.16
N ARG A 60 -8.05 2.43 -9.14
CA ARG A 60 -8.35 3.82 -9.51
C ARG A 60 -9.82 3.97 -9.91
N THR A 61 -10.32 3.05 -10.75
CA THR A 61 -11.72 3.03 -11.18
C THR A 61 -12.68 2.86 -10.00
N ARG A 62 -12.41 1.92 -9.09
CA ARG A 62 -13.23 1.75 -7.87
C ARG A 62 -13.23 2.99 -6.97
N ILE A 63 -12.07 3.62 -6.80
CA ILE A 63 -11.96 4.87 -6.02
C ILE A 63 -12.81 5.96 -6.67
N MET A 64 -12.69 6.16 -7.98
CA MET A 64 -13.49 7.16 -8.70
C MET A 64 -14.99 6.89 -8.57
N GLN A 65 -15.43 5.66 -8.82
CA GLN A 65 -16.84 5.29 -8.64
C GLN A 65 -17.31 5.54 -7.22
N ALA A 66 -16.50 5.22 -6.20
CA ALA A 66 -16.83 5.48 -4.82
C ALA A 66 -16.92 6.97 -4.50
N LEU A 67 -16.03 7.80 -5.04
CA LEU A 67 -16.02 9.25 -4.82
C LEU A 67 -17.17 9.98 -5.52
N VAL A 68 -17.65 9.45 -6.65
CA VAL A 68 -18.87 9.95 -7.31
C VAL A 68 -20.10 9.78 -6.41
N THR A 69 -20.17 8.71 -5.61
CA THR A 69 -21.28 8.53 -4.64
C THR A 69 -21.19 9.46 -3.43
N GLY A 70 -20.08 10.16 -3.26
CA GLY A 70 -19.83 11.04 -2.12
C GLY A 70 -18.44 10.85 -1.50
N PRO A 71 -18.08 11.69 -0.52
CA PRO A 71 -16.76 11.67 0.09
C PRO A 71 -16.48 10.35 0.82
N LYS A 72 -15.26 9.83 0.68
CA LYS A 72 -14.82 8.55 1.27
C LYS A 72 -13.55 8.71 2.07
N THR A 73 -13.47 8.04 3.20
CA THR A 73 -12.23 7.99 3.98
C THR A 73 -11.27 6.94 3.42
N SER A 74 -9.98 7.05 3.75
CA SER A 74 -9.01 5.97 3.51
C SER A 74 -9.49 4.62 4.06
N TYR A 75 -10.29 4.62 5.13
CA TYR A 75 -10.85 3.43 5.73
C TYR A 75 -11.96 2.82 4.86
N ASP A 76 -12.90 3.64 4.37
CA ASP A 76 -13.95 3.21 3.43
C ASP A 76 -13.34 2.62 2.14
N LEU A 77 -12.32 3.29 1.60
CA LEU A 77 -11.62 2.82 0.40
C LEU A 77 -10.93 1.47 0.63
N ARG A 78 -10.38 1.23 1.82
CA ARG A 78 -9.79 -0.06 2.18
C ARG A 78 -10.85 -1.17 2.24
N ARG A 79 -12.05 -0.87 2.75
CA ARG A 79 -13.15 -1.84 2.81
C ARG A 79 -13.65 -2.30 1.44
N ILE A 80 -13.51 -1.45 0.42
CA ILE A 80 -13.81 -1.82 -0.99
C ILE A 80 -12.60 -2.40 -1.73
N GLY A 81 -11.55 -2.81 -1.01
CA GLY A 81 -10.39 -3.49 -1.57
C GLY A 81 -9.37 -2.59 -2.26
N CYS A 82 -9.37 -1.28 -1.98
CA CYS A 82 -8.33 -0.37 -2.46
C CYS A 82 -7.22 -0.22 -1.42
N TYR A 83 -5.99 -0.49 -1.84
CA TYR A 83 -4.80 -0.38 -1.01
C TYR A 83 -3.90 0.71 -1.54
N GLN A 84 -3.02 1.26 -0.70
CA GLN A 84 -2.18 2.40 -1.09
C GLN A 84 -3.02 3.59 -1.60
N CYS A 85 -4.16 3.86 -0.94
CA CYS A 85 -5.12 4.92 -1.29
C CYS A 85 -4.45 6.26 -1.62
N PRO A 86 -3.46 6.76 -0.85
CA PRO A 86 -2.80 8.03 -1.16
C PRO A 86 -2.11 8.03 -2.53
N THR A 87 -1.45 6.92 -2.89
CA THR A 87 -0.78 6.76 -4.19
C THR A 87 -1.80 6.76 -5.32
N ARG A 88 -2.92 6.04 -5.17
CA ARG A 88 -3.97 5.97 -6.20
C ARG A 88 -4.68 7.30 -6.39
N VAL A 89 -4.94 8.03 -5.31
CA VAL A 89 -5.51 9.40 -5.37
C VAL A 89 -4.51 10.37 -6.04
N LEU A 90 -3.21 10.25 -5.77
CA LEU A 90 -2.20 11.06 -6.44
C LEU A 90 -2.17 10.80 -7.95
N GLU A 91 -2.27 9.54 -8.38
CA GLU A 91 -2.37 9.20 -9.81
C GLU A 91 -3.62 9.78 -10.46
N LEU A 92 -4.78 9.69 -9.79
CA LEU A 92 -6.03 10.28 -10.28
C LEU A 92 -5.93 11.81 -10.43
N ARG A 93 -5.28 12.49 -9.47
CA ARG A 93 -4.99 13.93 -9.59
C ARG A 93 -4.09 14.24 -10.78
N ARG A 94 -3.06 13.43 -11.02
CA ARG A 94 -2.19 13.56 -12.20
C ARG A 94 -2.93 13.33 -13.52
N MET A 95 -4.03 12.59 -13.50
CA MET A 95 -4.92 12.39 -14.65
C MET A 95 -5.91 13.54 -14.84
N GLY A 96 -5.89 14.56 -13.97
CA GLY A 96 -6.73 15.76 -14.07
C GLY A 96 -7.99 15.73 -13.21
N HIS A 97 -8.17 14.75 -12.34
CA HIS A 97 -9.31 14.74 -11.42
C HIS A 97 -9.07 15.67 -10.23
N ASP A 98 -10.01 16.59 -9.97
CA ASP A 98 -9.96 17.44 -8.77
C ASP A 98 -10.49 16.68 -7.55
N ILE A 99 -9.57 16.15 -6.76
CA ILE A 99 -9.89 15.42 -5.53
C ILE A 99 -9.30 16.21 -4.37
N ARG A 100 -10.14 16.70 -3.45
CA ARG A 100 -9.68 17.33 -2.20
C ARG A 100 -9.42 16.29 -1.11
N THR A 101 -8.51 16.64 -0.19
CA THR A 101 -8.21 15.81 0.98
C THR A 101 -8.34 16.62 2.25
N GLN A 102 -9.12 16.13 3.20
CA GLN A 102 -9.25 16.68 4.54
C GLN A 102 -8.83 15.63 5.59
N ARG A 103 -8.53 16.07 6.81
CA ARG A 103 -8.20 15.18 7.93
C ARG A 103 -9.38 15.12 8.89
N VAL A 104 -9.90 13.93 9.12
CA VAL A 104 -11.06 13.68 10.00
C VAL A 104 -10.73 12.64 11.05
N SER A 105 -11.55 12.60 12.11
CA SER A 105 -11.54 11.49 13.06
C SER A 105 -12.76 10.62 12.81
N ILE A 106 -12.57 9.30 12.75
CA ILE A 106 -13.66 8.33 12.59
C ILE A 106 -13.63 7.30 13.70
N TRP A 107 -14.78 6.66 13.93
CA TRP A 107 -14.89 5.51 14.81
C TRP A 107 -15.11 4.26 13.96
N ASP A 108 -14.34 3.21 14.25
CA ASP A 108 -14.52 1.89 13.66
C ASP A 108 -15.70 1.15 14.34
N ALA A 109 -16.21 0.08 13.70
CA ALA A 109 -17.23 -0.80 14.27
C ALA A 109 -16.80 -1.45 15.60
N ASN A 110 -15.48 -1.63 15.82
CA ASN A 110 -14.93 -2.13 17.08
C ASN A 110 -14.80 -1.05 18.17
N GLY A 111 -15.30 0.17 17.95
CA GLY A 111 -15.21 1.26 18.90
C GLY A 111 -13.82 1.89 19.00
N TYR A 112 -12.90 1.59 18.07
CA TYR A 112 -11.59 2.24 18.02
C TYR A 112 -11.68 3.57 17.27
N ARG A 113 -11.17 4.64 17.88
CA ARG A 113 -11.12 5.97 17.26
C ARG A 113 -9.86 6.11 16.42
N HIS A 114 -10.02 6.29 15.11
CA HIS A 114 -8.93 6.65 14.21
C HIS A 114 -8.88 8.16 14.03
N CYS A 115 -7.82 8.80 14.53
CA CYS A 115 -7.57 10.22 14.35
C CYS A 115 -6.74 10.48 13.08
N GLY A 116 -7.00 11.61 12.39
CA GLY A 116 -6.20 12.04 11.25
C GLY A 116 -6.38 11.19 9.98
N VAL A 117 -7.52 10.52 9.84
CA VAL A 117 -7.84 9.75 8.63
C VAL A 117 -8.09 10.72 7.49
N ALA A 118 -7.56 10.41 6.30
CA ALA A 118 -7.80 11.21 5.11
C ALA A 118 -9.23 10.97 4.61
N LEU A 119 -10.00 12.05 4.47
CA LEU A 119 -11.28 12.10 3.78
C LEU A 119 -11.03 12.68 2.39
N TYR A 120 -11.38 11.91 1.36
CA TYR A 120 -11.28 12.31 -0.03
C TYR A 120 -12.66 12.70 -0.54
N SER A 121 -12.75 13.81 -1.25
CA SER A 121 -13.97 14.27 -1.91
C SER A 121 -13.66 14.67 -3.34
N LEU A 122 -14.53 14.29 -4.28
CA LEU A 122 -14.44 14.75 -5.66
C LEU A 122 -15.06 16.15 -5.74
N GLU A 123 -14.33 17.12 -6.29
CA GLU A 123 -14.95 18.40 -6.65
C GLU A 123 -15.50 18.27 -8.06
N VAL A 124 -16.83 18.27 -8.15
CA VAL A 124 -17.51 18.34 -9.43
C VAL A 124 -17.55 19.83 -9.81
N ALA A 125 -16.84 20.18 -10.88
CA ALA A 125 -16.93 21.51 -11.49
C ALA A 125 -18.22 21.63 -12.30
#